data_AF-A0A239K296-F1
#
_entry.id   AF-A0A239K296-F1
#
_cell.length_a   1.000
_cell.length_b   1.000
_cell.length_c   1.000
_cell.angle_alpha   90.00
_cell.angle_beta   90.00
_cell.angle_gamma   90.00
#
_symmetry.space_group_name_H-M   'P 1'
#
loop_
_entity.id
_entity.type
_entity.pdbx_description
1 polymer ?
#
loop_
_entity_poly.entity_id
_entity_poly.type
_entity_poly.pdbx_seq_one_letter_code
_entity_poly.pdbx_strand_id
1 'polypeptide(L)'
;MSRYTERWNRAKQRRLLAQLEGFWSDNVWDMQCCSIEGLSPKSSQRRLRFHCKSAAINGELKYVFRKKFVEGQWRSTQELTKVHLLVKWLNSLKHLPLSLMEHDLEWWRRSYTSYLTKRGMYRMGTTCRMDGDQQPSVTPRDSAYISTLRQAYLLLSDAYDERPEQEKDIWDLRRLSMLHNPTLSPGPLNFLLIQQPWLRTAVKSFLFYCLPIYAEGTCRTRLQAVVCFSEFLAADRPHATVRSITRRCCCATSPIFLAEYVPERGRTTSSTFARSSNWLTVSDGCRLARNV
;
A
#
# COMPACT_ATOMS: atom_id res chain seq x y z
N MET A 1 15.46 -7.55 -1.47
CA MET A 1 14.96 -7.85 -2.82
C MET A 1 14.28 -9.22 -2.79
N SER A 2 12.96 -9.26 -2.91
CA SER A 2 12.22 -10.45 -3.33
C SER A 2 11.04 -9.91 -4.15
N ARG A 3 11.17 -9.96 -5.48
CA ARG A 3 10.12 -9.48 -6.38
C ARG A 3 9.09 -10.60 -6.48
N TYR A 4 7.87 -10.31 -6.01
CA TYR A 4 6.69 -11.14 -6.16
C TYR A 4 6.46 -11.45 -7.65
N THR A 5 6.97 -12.58 -8.13
CA THR A 5 6.62 -13.18 -9.40
C THR A 5 5.62 -14.30 -9.14
N GLU A 6 4.43 -13.94 -8.67
CA GLU A 6 3.28 -14.83 -8.88
C GLU A 6 2.97 -14.79 -10.37
N ARG A 7 3.41 -15.85 -11.04
CA ARG A 7 3.31 -16.02 -12.49
C ARG A 7 1.84 -15.87 -12.88
N TRP A 8 1.57 -14.81 -13.62
CA TRP A 8 0.34 -14.60 -14.37
C TRP A 8 -0.27 -15.92 -14.87
N ASN A 9 -1.56 -16.11 -14.63
CA ASN A 9 -2.30 -17.29 -15.06
C ASN A 9 -3.47 -16.87 -15.97
N ARG A 10 -3.49 -17.41 -17.20
CA ARG A 10 -4.53 -17.15 -18.20
C ARG A 10 -5.94 -17.57 -17.73
N ALA A 11 -6.07 -18.63 -16.94
CA ALA A 11 -7.36 -19.04 -16.39
C ALA A 11 -7.90 -17.99 -15.41
N LYS A 12 -7.01 -17.44 -14.56
CA LYS A 12 -7.36 -16.37 -13.63
C LYS A 12 -7.70 -15.08 -14.34
N GLN A 13 -6.93 -14.73 -15.37
CA GLN A 13 -7.22 -13.59 -16.24
C GLN A 13 -8.66 -13.70 -16.77
N ARG A 14 -9.07 -14.86 -17.32
CA ARG A 14 -10.45 -15.07 -17.79
C ARG A 14 -11.49 -14.88 -16.68
N ARG A 15 -11.24 -15.38 -15.46
CA ARG A 15 -12.13 -15.16 -14.31
C ARG A 15 -12.28 -13.68 -13.95
N LEU A 16 -11.19 -12.91 -13.95
CA LEU A 16 -11.22 -11.47 -13.68
C LEU A 16 -12.02 -10.73 -14.78
N LEU A 17 -11.84 -11.12 -16.03
CA LEU A 17 -12.56 -10.54 -17.16
C LEU A 17 -14.05 -10.90 -17.15
N ALA A 18 -14.41 -12.09 -16.68
CA ALA A 18 -15.82 -12.50 -16.54
C ALA A 18 -16.59 -11.62 -15.54
N GLN A 19 -15.92 -10.97 -14.58
CA GLN A 19 -16.56 -10.04 -13.65
C GLN A 19 -16.94 -8.69 -14.29
N LEU A 20 -16.51 -8.44 -15.54
CA LEU A 20 -16.86 -7.24 -16.29
C LEU A 20 -18.20 -7.46 -17.00
N GLU A 21 -19.28 -7.24 -16.27
CA GLU A 21 -20.65 -7.37 -16.78
C GLU A 21 -21.33 -5.99 -16.92
N GLY A 22 -22.34 -5.93 -17.80
CA GLY A 22 -23.16 -4.74 -18.03
C GLY A 22 -22.35 -3.53 -18.51
N PHE A 23 -22.55 -2.37 -17.88
CA PHE A 23 -21.85 -1.12 -18.21
C PHE A 23 -20.31 -1.26 -18.31
N TRP A 24 -19.72 -2.15 -17.52
CA TRP A 24 -18.27 -2.31 -17.44
C TRP A 24 -17.68 -3.17 -18.58
N SER A 25 -18.51 -3.92 -19.32
CA SER A 25 -18.03 -4.71 -20.48
C SER A 25 -17.67 -3.81 -21.66
N ASP A 26 -18.33 -2.66 -21.77
CA ASP A 26 -18.16 -1.76 -22.91
C ASP A 26 -16.78 -1.10 -22.95
N ASN A 27 -16.34 -0.72 -24.15
CA ASN A 27 -15.06 -0.02 -24.35
C ASN A 27 -15.18 1.48 -24.11
N VAL A 28 -16.40 2.01 -23.98
CA VAL A 28 -16.67 3.42 -23.74
C VAL A 28 -17.54 3.52 -22.50
N TRP A 29 -16.98 4.04 -21.42
CA TRP A 29 -17.75 4.29 -20.19
C TRP A 29 -18.15 5.75 -20.15
N ASP A 30 -19.44 6.01 -20.26
CA ASP A 30 -19.99 7.34 -20.02
C ASP A 30 -20.31 7.51 -18.54
N MET A 31 -19.58 8.39 -17.87
CA MET A 31 -19.68 8.56 -16.43
C MET A 31 -21.00 9.20 -15.99
N GLN A 32 -21.81 9.73 -16.91
CA GLN A 32 -23.17 10.19 -16.62
C GLN A 32 -24.15 9.03 -16.42
N CYS A 33 -23.93 7.92 -17.09
CA CYS A 33 -24.76 6.72 -17.01
C CYS A 33 -24.26 5.75 -15.93
N CYS A 34 -23.17 6.09 -15.23
CA CYS A 34 -22.60 5.27 -14.19
C CYS A 34 -23.47 5.37 -12.93
N SER A 35 -23.97 4.23 -12.44
CA SER A 35 -24.85 4.14 -11.27
C SER A 35 -24.16 4.41 -9.91
N ILE A 36 -22.93 4.94 -9.91
CA ILE A 36 -22.16 5.17 -8.69
C ILE A 36 -22.45 6.56 -8.13
N GLU A 37 -22.96 6.61 -6.92
CA GLU A 37 -23.27 7.85 -6.19
C GLU A 37 -22.00 8.65 -5.87
N GLY A 38 -22.07 9.98 -6.00
CA GLY A 38 -20.99 10.89 -5.60
C GLY A 38 -19.97 11.26 -6.68
N LEU A 39 -20.17 10.85 -7.94
CA LEU A 39 -19.39 11.38 -9.06
C LEU A 39 -19.72 12.84 -9.31
N SER A 40 -18.70 13.71 -9.27
CA SER A 40 -18.91 15.15 -9.53
C SER A 40 -19.42 15.38 -10.95
N PRO A 41 -20.61 16.00 -11.13
CA PRO A 41 -21.21 16.21 -12.45
C PRO A 41 -20.49 17.28 -13.31
N LYS A 42 -19.55 18.04 -12.73
CA LYS A 42 -18.99 19.27 -13.32
C LYS A 42 -17.63 19.09 -14.01
N SER A 43 -17.35 17.95 -14.63
CA SER A 43 -16.08 17.77 -15.36
C SER A 43 -16.23 17.88 -16.86
N SER A 44 -15.22 18.46 -17.52
CA SER A 44 -15.09 18.55 -18.98
C SER A 44 -14.84 17.18 -19.63
N GLN A 45 -14.19 16.26 -18.90
CA GLN A 45 -13.89 14.92 -19.40
C GLN A 45 -14.79 13.90 -18.72
N ARG A 46 -15.76 13.37 -19.48
CA ARG A 46 -16.88 12.55 -18.97
C ARG A 46 -16.92 11.13 -19.52
N ARG A 47 -16.13 10.84 -20.55
CA ARG A 47 -16.08 9.51 -21.17
C ARG A 47 -14.68 8.92 -21.04
N LEU A 48 -14.62 7.68 -20.60
CA LEU A 48 -13.40 6.88 -20.58
C LEU A 48 -13.42 5.90 -21.74
N ARG A 49 -12.41 5.96 -22.61
CA ARG A 49 -12.31 5.13 -23.82
C ARG A 49 -11.15 4.16 -23.72
N PHE A 50 -11.48 2.88 -23.83
CA PHE A 50 -10.58 1.74 -23.76
C PHE A 50 -10.36 1.18 -25.16
N HIS A 51 -9.34 1.68 -25.83
CA HIS A 51 -8.92 1.23 -27.16
C HIS A 51 -7.49 0.68 -27.14
N CYS A 52 -7.19 -0.26 -26.25
CA CYS A 52 -5.91 -0.96 -26.27
C CYS A 52 -5.83 -1.96 -27.44
N LYS A 53 -4.65 -2.06 -28.08
CA LYS A 53 -4.38 -3.05 -29.15
C LYS A 53 -4.56 -4.50 -28.68
N SER A 54 -4.22 -4.77 -27.41
CA SER A 54 -4.39 -6.09 -26.79
C SER A 54 -5.70 -6.13 -26.01
N ALA A 55 -6.62 -7.02 -26.40
CA ALA A 55 -7.90 -7.21 -25.72
C ALA A 55 -7.72 -7.65 -24.25
N ALA A 56 -6.67 -8.42 -23.97
CA ALA A 56 -6.35 -8.92 -22.64
C ALA A 56 -5.95 -7.76 -21.69
N ILE A 57 -5.01 -6.91 -22.11
CA ILE A 57 -4.62 -5.70 -21.35
C ILE A 57 -5.81 -4.74 -21.22
N ASN A 58 -6.62 -4.61 -22.28
CA ASN A 58 -7.82 -3.76 -22.23
C ASN A 58 -8.76 -4.19 -21.10
N GLY A 59 -9.02 -5.49 -21.01
CA GLY A 59 -9.85 -6.07 -19.97
C GLY A 59 -9.23 -5.96 -18.56
N GLU A 60 -7.91 -6.15 -18.42
CA GLU A 60 -7.22 -5.97 -17.14
C GLU A 60 -7.33 -4.53 -16.62
N LEU A 61 -7.15 -3.54 -17.50
CA LEU A 61 -7.32 -2.14 -17.17
C LEU A 61 -8.75 -1.83 -16.75
N LYS A 62 -9.75 -2.35 -17.50
CA LYS A 62 -11.16 -2.22 -17.12
C LYS A 62 -11.43 -2.79 -15.74
N TYR A 63 -10.94 -3.99 -15.44
CA TYR A 63 -11.10 -4.61 -14.13
C TYR A 63 -10.54 -3.72 -13.01
N VAL A 64 -9.30 -3.24 -13.18
CA VAL A 64 -8.63 -2.36 -12.21
C VAL A 64 -9.43 -1.07 -11.97
N PHE A 65 -9.86 -0.39 -13.03
CA PHE A 65 -10.55 0.89 -12.90
C PHE A 65 -11.98 0.73 -12.37
N ARG A 66 -12.68 -0.33 -12.77
CA ARG A 66 -13.97 -0.71 -12.15
C ARG A 66 -13.79 -0.87 -10.64
N LYS A 67 -12.79 -1.63 -10.19
CA LYS A 67 -12.49 -1.83 -8.75
C LYS A 67 -12.26 -0.48 -8.04
N LYS A 68 -11.48 0.43 -8.64
CA LYS A 68 -11.27 1.80 -8.10
C LYS A 68 -12.55 2.63 -7.96
N PHE A 69 -13.47 2.51 -8.92
CA PHE A 69 -14.75 3.22 -8.88
C PHE A 69 -15.70 2.63 -7.84
N VAL A 70 -15.85 1.31 -7.81
CA VAL A 70 -16.73 0.61 -6.85
C VAL A 70 -16.27 0.83 -5.40
N GLU A 71 -14.96 0.84 -5.15
CA GLU A 71 -14.41 1.14 -3.82
C GLU A 71 -14.46 2.64 -3.44
N GLY A 72 -14.99 3.51 -4.32
CA GLY A 72 -15.12 4.94 -4.07
C GLY A 72 -13.79 5.70 -3.98
N GLN A 73 -12.69 5.11 -4.47
CA GLN A 73 -11.38 5.75 -4.49
C GLN A 73 -11.30 6.85 -5.56
N TRP A 74 -12.01 6.68 -6.67
CA TRP A 74 -12.11 7.66 -7.75
C TRP A 74 -13.48 8.34 -7.71
N ARG A 75 -13.52 9.56 -7.17
CA ARG A 75 -14.73 10.39 -7.08
C ARG A 75 -14.76 11.51 -8.12
N SER A 76 -13.65 11.73 -8.82
CA SER A 76 -13.49 12.76 -9.84
C SER A 76 -13.03 12.16 -11.15
N THR A 77 -13.34 12.82 -12.26
CA THR A 77 -12.91 12.37 -13.59
C THR A 77 -11.54 12.95 -14.02
N GLN A 78 -10.82 13.62 -13.11
CA GLN A 78 -9.46 14.13 -13.37
C GLN A 78 -8.47 12.99 -13.67
N GLU A 79 -8.74 11.80 -13.14
CA GLU A 79 -7.93 10.60 -13.39
C GLU A 79 -8.08 10.06 -14.82
N LEU A 80 -9.18 10.38 -15.53
CA LEU A 80 -9.46 9.86 -16.88
C LEU A 80 -8.40 10.27 -17.90
N THR A 81 -7.90 11.51 -17.83
CA THR A 81 -6.85 12.00 -18.74
C THR A 81 -5.56 11.19 -18.59
N LYS A 82 -5.23 10.78 -17.36
CA LYS A 82 -4.06 9.96 -17.07
C LYS A 82 -4.24 8.55 -17.61
N VAL A 83 -5.45 7.99 -17.51
CA VAL A 83 -5.79 6.68 -18.10
C VAL A 83 -5.71 6.72 -19.63
N HIS A 84 -6.25 7.73 -20.30
CA HIS A 84 -6.13 7.85 -21.75
C HIS A 84 -4.67 7.94 -22.19
N LEU A 85 -3.83 8.66 -21.46
CA LEU A 85 -2.42 8.75 -21.76
C LEU A 85 -1.70 7.40 -21.56
N LEU A 86 -2.08 6.65 -20.51
CA LEU A 86 -1.60 5.30 -20.25
C LEU A 86 -1.97 4.36 -21.40
N VAL A 87 -3.22 4.34 -21.84
CA VAL A 87 -3.70 3.55 -22.98
C VAL A 87 -2.95 3.95 -24.27
N LYS A 88 -2.77 5.25 -24.52
CA LYS A 88 -2.01 5.75 -25.69
C LYS A 88 -0.56 5.30 -25.65
N TRP A 89 0.07 5.27 -24.48
CA TRP A 89 1.42 4.75 -24.30
C TRP A 89 1.49 3.24 -24.56
N LEU A 90 0.60 2.44 -23.95
CA LEU A 90 0.56 1.00 -24.17
C LEU A 90 0.44 0.68 -25.67
N ASN A 91 -0.38 1.41 -26.41
CA ASN A 91 -0.53 1.26 -27.85
C ASN A 91 0.71 1.69 -28.66
N SER A 92 1.58 2.52 -28.11
CA SER A 92 2.83 2.94 -28.76
C SER A 92 3.95 1.90 -28.67
N LEU A 93 3.79 0.89 -27.82
CA LEU A 93 4.75 -0.21 -27.70
C LEU A 93 4.74 -1.07 -28.98
N LYS A 94 5.92 -1.51 -29.42
CA LYS A 94 6.08 -2.37 -30.60
C LYS A 94 5.49 -3.76 -30.38
N HIS A 95 5.76 -4.32 -29.20
CA HIS A 95 5.22 -5.61 -28.75
C HIS A 95 4.43 -5.36 -27.47
N LEU A 96 3.13 -5.63 -27.51
CA LEU A 96 2.31 -5.61 -26.30
C LEU A 96 2.27 -7.02 -25.72
N PRO A 97 2.59 -7.18 -24.42
CA PRO A 97 2.46 -8.46 -23.76
C PRO A 97 1.00 -8.91 -23.65
N LEU A 98 0.82 -10.15 -23.23
CA LEU A 98 -0.53 -10.73 -23.03
C LEU A 98 -1.16 -10.24 -21.71
N SER A 99 -0.35 -9.73 -20.78
CA SER A 99 -0.79 -9.18 -19.49
C SER A 99 0.18 -8.10 -19.01
N LEU A 100 -0.33 -7.16 -18.20
CA LEU A 100 0.52 -6.22 -17.47
C LEU A 100 1.42 -6.90 -16.44
N MET A 101 1.11 -8.14 -16.03
CA MET A 101 1.89 -8.91 -15.06
C MET A 101 3.09 -9.65 -15.68
N GLU A 102 3.27 -9.59 -17.00
CA GLU A 102 4.38 -10.26 -17.69
C GLU A 102 5.74 -9.60 -17.41
N HIS A 103 5.74 -8.30 -17.14
CA HIS A 103 6.92 -7.55 -16.74
C HIS A 103 6.74 -6.99 -15.33
N ASP A 104 7.85 -6.75 -14.65
CA ASP A 104 7.81 -6.12 -13.33
C ASP A 104 7.42 -4.64 -13.40
N LEU A 105 6.96 -4.12 -12.26
CA LEU A 105 6.58 -2.71 -12.11
C LEU A 105 7.72 -1.76 -12.51
N GLU A 106 8.97 -2.12 -12.25
CA GLU A 106 10.12 -1.27 -12.48
C GLU A 106 10.42 -1.11 -13.97
N TRP A 107 10.24 -2.18 -14.74
CA TRP A 107 10.32 -2.18 -16.20
C TRP A 107 9.23 -1.29 -16.80
N TRP A 108 7.98 -1.46 -16.35
CA TRP A 108 6.87 -0.62 -16.78
C TRP A 108 7.11 0.85 -16.44
N ARG A 109 7.59 1.13 -15.23
CA ARG A 109 7.94 2.49 -14.77
C ARG A 109 8.98 3.11 -15.68
N ARG A 110 10.09 2.41 -15.97
CA ARG A 110 11.16 2.92 -16.85
C ARG A 110 10.66 3.17 -18.27
N SER A 111 9.93 2.22 -18.83
CA SER A 111 9.36 2.33 -20.19
C SER A 111 8.39 3.49 -20.30
N TYR A 112 7.49 3.66 -19.32
CA TYR A 112 6.52 4.76 -19.34
C TYR A 112 7.19 6.12 -19.10
N THR A 113 8.14 6.21 -18.17
CA THR A 113 8.92 7.43 -17.94
C THR A 113 9.66 7.84 -19.21
N SER A 114 10.31 6.91 -19.92
CA SER A 114 10.98 7.21 -21.19
C SER A 114 10.03 7.81 -22.23
N TYR A 115 8.82 7.25 -22.35
CA TYR A 115 7.79 7.78 -23.24
C TYR A 115 7.30 9.18 -22.83
N LEU A 116 7.09 9.42 -21.54
CA LEU A 116 6.66 10.72 -21.03
C LEU A 116 7.73 11.80 -21.23
N THR A 117 9.00 11.44 -21.02
CA THR A 117 10.15 12.34 -21.23
C THR A 117 10.29 12.72 -22.70
N LYS A 118 10.17 11.77 -23.63
CA LYS A 118 10.20 12.04 -25.08
C LYS A 118 9.11 13.01 -25.55
N ARG A 119 7.99 13.10 -24.83
CA ARG A 119 6.90 14.03 -25.13
C ARG A 119 6.93 15.32 -24.32
N GLY A 120 7.96 15.54 -23.49
CA GLY A 120 8.06 16.72 -22.61
C GLY A 120 7.01 16.77 -21.50
N MET A 121 6.32 15.66 -21.21
CA MET A 121 5.23 15.60 -20.22
C MET A 121 5.68 15.05 -18.86
N TYR A 122 6.91 14.56 -18.75
CA TYR A 122 7.45 14.09 -17.49
C TYR A 122 7.90 15.28 -16.63
N ARG A 123 7.24 15.50 -15.50
CA ARG A 123 7.66 16.43 -14.45
C ARG A 123 7.68 15.67 -13.13
N MET A 124 8.84 15.64 -12.47
CA MET A 124 8.89 15.18 -11.08
C MET A 124 8.21 16.22 -10.21
N GLY A 125 7.27 15.77 -9.39
CA GLY A 125 6.72 16.62 -8.35
C GLY A 125 7.70 16.69 -7.20
N THR A 126 7.56 17.71 -6.37
CA THR A 126 8.16 17.76 -5.04
C THR A 126 7.03 17.86 -4.02
N THR A 127 7.23 17.26 -2.86
CA THR A 127 6.36 17.47 -1.70
C THR A 127 7.20 18.13 -0.62
N CYS A 128 6.81 19.34 -0.24
CA CYS A 128 7.39 20.02 0.92
C CYS A 128 6.57 19.64 2.15
N ARG A 129 7.24 19.16 3.19
CA ARG A 129 6.64 18.92 4.51
C ARG A 129 7.58 19.48 5.56
N MET A 130 7.04 20.00 6.66
CA MET A 130 7.87 20.30 7.83
C MET A 130 8.37 18.97 8.42
N ASP A 131 9.65 18.91 8.74
CA ASP A 131 10.23 17.83 9.54
C ASP A 131 10.02 18.06 11.05
N GLY A 132 10.58 17.16 11.87
CA GLY A 132 10.49 17.25 13.34
C GLY A 132 11.18 18.49 13.92
N ASP A 133 12.12 19.07 13.17
CA ASP A 133 12.91 20.25 13.54
C ASP A 133 12.30 21.54 12.96
N GLN A 134 11.06 21.46 12.45
CA GLN A 134 10.31 22.55 11.82
C GLN A 134 10.99 23.12 10.56
N GLN A 135 11.86 22.35 9.91
CA GLN A 135 12.48 22.72 8.65
C GLN A 135 11.73 22.13 7.45
N PRO A 136 11.71 22.83 6.29
CA PRO A 136 11.07 22.34 5.09
C PRO A 136 11.86 21.17 4.47
N SER A 137 11.37 19.95 4.69
CA SER A 137 11.85 18.74 4.04
C SER A 137 11.18 18.57 2.67
N VAL A 138 11.98 18.66 1.61
CA VAL A 138 11.53 18.46 0.23
C VAL A 138 11.82 17.04 -0.21
N THR A 139 10.76 16.26 -0.45
CA THR A 139 10.87 14.89 -0.95
C THR A 139 10.44 14.81 -2.41
N PRO A 140 11.17 14.06 -3.26
CA PRO A 140 10.77 13.85 -4.64
C PRO A 140 9.49 13.01 -4.69
N ARG A 141 8.54 13.42 -5.54
CA ARG A 141 7.26 12.75 -5.76
C ARG A 141 7.18 12.27 -7.20
N ASP A 142 6.77 11.01 -7.37
CA ASP A 142 6.46 10.47 -8.69
C ASP A 142 5.38 11.32 -9.38
N SER A 143 5.49 11.45 -10.69
CA SER A 143 4.46 12.13 -11.48
C SER A 143 3.10 11.42 -11.33
N ALA A 144 2.01 12.18 -11.44
CA ALA A 144 0.66 11.62 -11.30
C ALA A 144 0.39 10.47 -12.30
N TYR A 145 1.01 10.52 -13.48
CA TYR A 145 0.96 9.46 -14.49
C TYR A 145 1.61 8.16 -14.00
N ILE A 146 2.82 8.25 -13.44
CA ILE A 146 3.55 7.09 -12.90
C ILE A 146 2.81 6.52 -11.68
N SER A 147 2.23 7.37 -10.84
CA SER A 147 1.39 6.92 -9.72
C SER A 147 0.17 6.14 -10.21
N THR A 148 -0.50 6.58 -11.29
CA THR A 148 -1.65 5.88 -11.87
C THR A 148 -1.25 4.48 -12.38
N LEU A 149 -0.14 4.38 -13.12
CA LEU A 149 0.41 3.09 -13.57
C LEU A 149 0.72 2.18 -12.37
N ARG A 150 1.39 2.71 -11.34
CA ARG A 150 1.73 1.95 -10.13
C ARG A 150 0.48 1.41 -9.44
N GLN A 151 -0.53 2.24 -9.25
CA GLN A 151 -1.77 1.83 -8.62
C GLN A 151 -2.48 0.74 -9.42
N ALA A 152 -2.49 0.86 -10.76
CA ALA A 152 -3.08 -0.14 -11.63
C ALA A 152 -2.34 -1.48 -11.52
N TYR A 153 -1.00 -1.45 -11.56
CA TYR A 153 -0.17 -2.63 -11.40
C TYR A 153 -0.39 -3.30 -10.03
N LEU A 154 -0.39 -2.54 -8.94
CA LEU A 154 -0.53 -3.09 -7.59
C LEU A 154 -1.91 -3.72 -7.36
N LEU A 155 -2.98 -3.08 -7.85
CA LEU A 155 -4.33 -3.66 -7.77
C LEU A 155 -4.45 -4.94 -8.57
N LEU A 156 -3.83 -4.98 -9.75
CA LEU A 156 -3.84 -6.16 -10.59
C LEU A 156 -3.02 -7.28 -9.95
N SER A 157 -1.84 -6.96 -9.43
CA SER A 157 -0.99 -7.90 -8.69
C SER A 157 -1.73 -8.49 -7.49
N ASP A 158 -2.40 -7.67 -6.69
CA ASP A 158 -3.23 -8.15 -5.56
C ASP A 158 -4.42 -9.00 -6.03
N ALA A 159 -5.00 -8.69 -7.18
CA ALA A 159 -6.05 -9.51 -7.76
C ALA A 159 -5.53 -10.86 -8.25
N TYR A 160 -4.30 -10.94 -8.76
CA TYR A 160 -3.64 -12.18 -9.15
C TYR A 160 -3.09 -13.00 -7.96
N ASP A 161 -2.94 -12.39 -6.79
CA ASP A 161 -2.53 -13.08 -5.56
C ASP A 161 -3.68 -13.89 -4.94
N GLU A 162 -3.52 -15.22 -4.91
CA GLU A 162 -4.50 -16.18 -4.35
C GLU A 162 -4.21 -16.56 -2.90
N ARG A 163 -3.05 -16.15 -2.35
CA ARG A 163 -2.72 -16.52 -0.98
C ARG A 163 -3.71 -15.91 -0.02
N PRO A 164 -4.05 -16.62 1.07
CA PRO A 164 -4.89 -16.04 2.12
C PRO A 164 -4.22 -14.78 2.66
N GLU A 165 -5.02 -13.77 3.02
CA GLU A 165 -4.51 -12.45 3.43
C GLU A 165 -3.44 -12.54 4.53
N GLN A 166 -3.58 -13.46 5.48
CA GLN A 166 -2.61 -13.69 6.56
C GLN A 166 -1.20 -14.08 6.09
N GLU A 167 -1.06 -14.74 4.93
CA GLU A 167 0.25 -15.12 4.39
C GLU A 167 0.94 -13.95 3.70
N LYS A 168 0.18 -12.98 3.18
CA LYS A 168 0.71 -11.81 2.48
C LYS A 168 1.54 -10.92 3.41
N ASP A 169 2.46 -10.13 2.86
CA ASP A 169 3.20 -9.11 3.61
C ASP A 169 2.45 -7.77 3.72
N ILE A 170 1.33 -7.63 3.03
CA ILE A 170 0.46 -6.47 3.10
C ILE A 170 -0.95 -7.00 3.30
N TRP A 171 -1.58 -6.66 4.42
CA TRP A 171 -2.91 -7.14 4.75
C TRP A 171 -3.94 -6.07 4.46
N ASP A 172 -4.94 -6.42 3.66
CA ASP A 172 -6.15 -5.63 3.54
C ASP A 172 -7.14 -6.02 4.65
N LEU A 173 -7.30 -5.11 5.62
CA LEU A 173 -8.19 -5.32 6.75
C LEU A 173 -9.67 -5.41 6.37
N ARG A 174 -10.06 -5.00 5.17
CA ARG A 174 -11.43 -5.19 4.66
C ARG A 174 -11.68 -6.64 4.24
N ARG A 175 -10.62 -7.35 3.83
CA ARG A 175 -10.66 -8.74 3.37
C ARG A 175 -10.47 -9.73 4.52
N LEU A 176 -9.75 -9.32 5.55
CA LEU A 176 -9.76 -9.99 6.85
C LEU A 176 -11.08 -9.60 7.53
N SER A 177 -12.08 -10.48 7.44
CA SER A 177 -13.50 -10.35 7.84
C SER A 177 -13.80 -9.85 9.29
N MET A 178 -12.81 -9.31 10.00
CA MET A 178 -12.81 -9.04 11.42
C MET A 178 -12.98 -7.55 11.78
N LEU A 179 -13.03 -6.62 10.81
CA LEU A 179 -13.13 -5.18 11.09
C LEU A 179 -14.15 -4.47 10.17
N HIS A 180 -15.43 -4.56 10.50
CA HIS A 180 -16.51 -3.76 9.88
C HIS A 180 -16.69 -2.42 10.62
N ASN A 181 -15.68 -1.54 10.59
CA ASN A 181 -15.95 -0.13 10.91
C ASN A 181 -16.08 0.66 9.60
N PRO A 182 -17.31 1.01 9.17
CA PRO A 182 -17.54 1.72 7.92
C PRO A 182 -17.06 3.19 7.95
N THR A 183 -16.80 3.74 9.14
CA THR A 183 -16.50 5.17 9.33
C THR A 183 -15.03 5.52 9.08
N LEU A 184 -14.13 4.53 9.16
CA LEU A 184 -12.70 4.70 8.90
C LEU A 184 -12.33 3.82 7.74
N SER A 185 -11.81 4.38 6.65
CA SER A 185 -11.15 3.58 5.61
C SER A 185 -9.84 3.05 6.20
N PRO A 186 -9.77 1.80 6.69
CA PRO A 186 -8.56 1.32 7.33
C PRO A 186 -7.55 1.14 6.20
N GLY A 187 -6.42 1.84 6.27
CA GLY A 187 -5.32 1.59 5.34
C GLY A 187 -4.79 0.16 5.52
N PRO A 188 -4.05 -0.41 4.56
CA PRO A 188 -3.46 -1.73 4.73
C PRO A 188 -2.42 -1.75 5.86
N LEU A 189 -2.22 -2.90 6.49
CA LEU A 189 -1.09 -3.15 7.37
C LEU A 189 0.09 -3.65 6.53
N ASN A 190 1.21 -2.93 6.55
CA ASN A 190 2.38 -3.22 5.71
C ASN A 190 3.55 -3.75 6.54
N PHE A 191 3.88 -5.02 6.37
CA PHE A 191 4.94 -5.71 7.08
C PHE A 191 6.30 -5.67 6.36
N LEU A 192 6.35 -5.14 5.13
CA LEU A 192 7.60 -5.03 4.35
C LEU A 192 8.59 -4.04 4.95
N LEU A 193 8.12 -3.14 5.81
CA LEU A 193 8.98 -2.18 6.53
C LEU A 193 9.85 -2.86 7.59
N ILE A 194 9.42 -4.03 8.09
CA ILE A 194 10.23 -4.84 9.00
C ILE A 194 11.31 -5.53 8.16
N GLN A 195 12.58 -5.26 8.45
CA GLN A 195 13.70 -5.77 7.66
C GLN A 195 14.03 -7.23 7.98
N GLN A 196 13.99 -7.60 9.26
CA GLN A 196 14.34 -8.96 9.70
C GLN A 196 13.19 -9.95 9.43
N PRO A 197 13.40 -11.02 8.64
CA PRO A 197 12.32 -11.95 8.30
C PRO A 197 11.69 -12.67 9.50
N TRP A 198 12.51 -13.07 10.48
CA TRP A 198 12.03 -13.75 11.69
C TRP A 198 11.08 -12.84 12.50
N LEU A 199 11.38 -11.55 12.57
CA LEU A 199 10.56 -10.56 13.28
C LEU A 199 9.25 -10.35 12.54
N ARG A 200 9.30 -10.28 11.21
CA ARG A 200 8.11 -10.14 10.37
C ARG A 200 7.12 -11.28 10.61
N THR A 201 7.60 -12.53 10.64
CA THR A 201 6.75 -13.71 10.90
C THR A 201 6.14 -13.68 12.30
N ALA A 202 6.92 -13.31 13.32
CA ALA A 202 6.43 -13.21 14.70
C ALA A 202 5.35 -12.12 14.84
N VAL A 203 5.57 -10.95 14.24
CA VAL A 203 4.63 -9.81 14.29
C VAL A 203 3.35 -10.11 13.54
N LYS A 204 3.41 -10.79 12.39
CA LYS A 204 2.21 -11.27 11.70
C LYS A 204 1.37 -12.15 12.61
N SER A 205 1.98 -13.15 13.24
CA SER A 205 1.26 -14.07 14.15
C SER A 205 0.64 -13.33 15.34
N PHE A 206 1.40 -12.40 15.95
CA PHE A 206 0.91 -11.57 17.05
C PHE A 206 -0.24 -10.64 16.65
N LEU A 207 -0.13 -9.95 15.51
CA LEU A 207 -1.18 -9.05 15.04
C LEU A 207 -2.42 -9.81 14.58
N PHE A 208 -2.27 -11.00 14.00
CA PHE A 208 -3.41 -11.87 13.69
C PHE A 208 -4.23 -12.18 14.93
N TYR A 209 -3.57 -12.51 16.04
CA TYR A 209 -4.20 -12.71 17.35
C TYR A 209 -4.80 -11.42 17.93
N CYS A 210 -4.19 -10.26 17.70
CA CYS A 210 -4.65 -8.98 18.24
C CYS A 210 -5.85 -8.39 17.51
N LEU A 211 -6.00 -8.63 16.20
CA LEU A 211 -7.03 -8.01 15.37
C LEU A 211 -8.47 -8.24 15.86
N PRO A 212 -8.84 -9.43 16.38
CA PRO A 212 -10.16 -9.64 16.99
C PRO A 212 -10.36 -8.92 18.34
N ILE A 213 -9.28 -8.61 19.05
CA ILE A 213 -9.30 -8.15 20.45
C ILE A 213 -9.20 -6.62 20.54
N TYR A 214 -8.41 -6.02 19.64
CA TYR A 214 -8.06 -4.61 19.71
C TYR A 214 -8.52 -3.85 18.47
N ALA A 215 -8.79 -2.55 18.65
CA ALA A 215 -9.09 -1.67 17.54
C ALA A 215 -7.96 -1.65 16.51
N GLU A 216 -8.33 -1.43 15.25
CA GLU A 216 -7.39 -1.35 14.12
C GLU A 216 -6.26 -0.34 14.37
N GLY A 217 -6.60 0.86 14.84
CA GLY A 217 -5.61 1.89 15.16
C GLY A 217 -4.58 1.43 16.19
N THR A 218 -4.98 0.63 17.19
CA THR A 218 -4.06 0.06 18.18
C THR A 218 -3.10 -0.94 17.53
N CYS A 219 -3.60 -1.82 16.65
CA CYS A 219 -2.77 -2.76 15.91
C CYS A 219 -1.76 -2.02 15.01
N ARG A 220 -2.17 -0.91 14.38
CA ARG A 220 -1.31 -0.06 13.56
C ARG A 220 -0.20 0.61 14.38
N THR A 221 -0.52 1.17 15.54
CA THR A 221 0.49 1.77 16.44
C THR A 221 1.50 0.73 16.90
N ARG A 222 1.05 -0.49 17.23
CA ARG A 222 1.94 -1.60 17.60
C ARG A 222 2.85 -2.00 16.44
N LEU A 223 2.30 -2.12 15.22
CA LEU A 223 3.11 -2.39 14.03
C LEU A 223 4.19 -1.31 13.83
N GLN A 224 3.82 -0.04 13.96
CA GLN A 224 4.75 1.08 13.81
C GLN A 224 5.88 1.02 14.84
N ALA A 225 5.59 0.71 16.10
CA ALA A 225 6.61 0.53 17.14
C ALA A 225 7.60 -0.59 16.77
N VAL A 226 7.10 -1.70 16.22
CA VAL A 226 7.98 -2.80 15.78
C VAL A 226 8.77 -2.44 14.52
N VAL A 227 8.22 -1.62 13.62
CA VAL A 227 8.99 -1.07 12.48
C VAL A 227 10.17 -0.24 12.98
N CYS A 228 9.94 0.67 13.95
CA CYS A 228 11.03 1.44 14.55
C CYS A 228 12.08 0.53 15.22
N PHE A 229 11.63 -0.50 15.95
CA PHE A 229 12.53 -1.50 16.53
C PHE A 229 13.34 -2.26 15.45
N SER A 230 12.69 -2.63 14.35
CA SER A 230 13.33 -3.31 13.22
C SER A 230 14.39 -2.44 12.55
N GLU A 231 14.12 -1.14 12.40
CA GLU A 231 15.06 -0.16 11.87
C GLU A 231 16.26 0.03 12.81
N PHE A 232 16.03 0.13 14.12
CA PHE A 232 17.10 0.14 15.13
C PHE A 232 17.97 -1.12 15.05
N LEU A 233 17.35 -2.31 15.01
CA LEU A 233 18.09 -3.56 14.86
C LEU A 233 18.91 -3.60 13.58
N ALA A 234 18.37 -3.08 12.47
CA ALA A 234 19.10 -3.06 11.22
C ALA A 234 20.33 -2.14 11.26
N ALA A 235 20.26 -1.04 12.01
CA ALA A 235 21.35 -0.07 12.14
C ALA A 235 22.42 -0.54 13.16
N ASP A 236 22.01 -0.94 14.36
CA ASP A 236 22.91 -1.23 15.48
C ASP A 236 23.34 -2.70 15.55
N ARG A 237 22.46 -3.63 15.16
CA ARG A 237 22.70 -5.09 15.27
C ARG A 237 22.15 -5.89 14.08
N PRO A 238 22.72 -5.74 12.87
CA PRO A 238 22.17 -6.33 11.64
C PRO A 238 22.11 -7.87 11.65
N HIS A 239 22.98 -8.53 12.41
CA HIS A 239 23.00 -9.99 12.58
C HIS A 239 22.21 -10.50 13.80
N ALA A 240 21.40 -9.62 14.43
CA ALA A 240 20.60 -10.00 15.58
C ALA A 240 19.62 -11.13 15.23
N THR A 241 19.68 -12.19 16.02
CA THR A 241 18.77 -13.33 15.99
C THR A 241 17.81 -13.23 17.18
N VAL A 242 16.74 -14.03 17.17
CA VAL A 242 15.76 -14.07 18.29
C VAL A 242 16.44 -14.23 19.65
N ARG A 243 17.51 -15.04 19.74
CA ARG A 243 18.26 -15.31 20.98
C ARG A 243 19.11 -14.15 21.48
N SER A 244 19.50 -13.21 20.60
CA SER A 244 20.35 -12.07 20.97
C SER A 244 19.55 -10.87 21.47
N ILE A 245 18.21 -10.97 21.49
CA ILE A 245 17.33 -9.90 21.97
C ILE A 245 17.28 -9.98 23.48
N THR A 246 17.89 -8.99 24.12
CA THR A 246 17.84 -8.83 25.57
C THR A 246 16.88 -7.72 25.95
N ARG A 247 16.46 -7.68 27.22
CA ARG A 247 15.65 -6.57 27.76
C ARG A 247 16.29 -5.20 27.47
N ARG A 248 17.63 -5.11 27.46
CA ARG A 248 18.35 -3.88 27.09
C ARG A 248 18.09 -3.46 25.64
N CYS A 249 18.02 -4.40 24.70
CA CYS A 249 17.67 -4.11 23.30
C CYS A 249 16.26 -3.50 23.18
N CYS A 250 15.29 -4.01 23.95
CA CYS A 250 13.94 -3.48 23.96
C CYS A 250 13.82 -2.11 24.66
N CYS A 251 14.57 -1.91 25.74
CA CYS A 251 14.59 -0.63 26.46
C CYS A 251 15.29 0.48 25.67
N ALA A 252 16.33 0.16 24.89
CA ALA A 252 17.01 1.11 23.99
C ALA A 252 16.10 1.65 22.87
N THR A 253 15.00 0.96 22.60
CA THR A 253 13.95 1.40 21.65
C THR A 253 12.71 1.96 22.32
N SER A 254 12.73 2.15 23.65
CA SER A 254 11.67 2.83 24.38
C SER A 254 11.64 4.32 23.99
N PRO A 255 10.48 5.01 23.99
CA PRO A 255 10.38 6.44 23.65
C PRO A 255 11.37 7.34 24.39
N ILE A 256 11.72 6.96 25.62
CA ILE A 256 12.67 7.67 26.48
C ILE A 256 14.10 7.63 25.92
N PHE A 257 14.50 6.54 25.25
CA PHE A 257 15.81 6.41 24.60
C PHE A 257 15.77 6.82 23.12
N LEU A 258 14.63 6.68 22.44
CA LEU A 258 14.45 7.17 21.07
C LEU A 258 14.52 8.70 20.96
N ALA A 259 14.32 9.45 22.04
CA ALA A 259 14.60 10.89 22.07
C ALA A 259 16.11 11.21 21.99
N GLU A 260 16.97 10.25 22.35
CA GLU A 260 18.44 10.39 22.40
C GLU A 260 19.12 9.68 21.21
N TYR A 261 18.40 8.79 20.50
CA TYR A 261 18.90 7.96 19.40
C TYR A 261 18.16 8.19 18.07
N VAL A 262 17.83 9.46 17.74
CA VAL A 262 17.48 9.84 16.36
C VAL A 262 18.75 10.31 15.66
N PRO A 263 19.45 9.46 14.88
CA PRO A 263 20.33 9.98 13.86
C PRO A 263 19.47 10.57 12.74
N GLU A 264 19.69 11.85 12.47
CA GLU A 264 19.27 12.62 11.31
C GLU A 264 19.02 11.75 10.07
N ARG A 265 17.75 11.48 9.74
CA ARG A 265 17.30 11.30 8.35
C ARG A 265 15.79 11.27 8.26
N GLY A 266 15.26 12.30 7.60
CA GLY A 266 13.84 12.58 7.45
C GLY A 266 13.00 11.38 7.03
N ARG A 267 12.13 10.93 7.94
CA ARG A 267 10.83 10.37 7.62
C ARG A 267 9.79 10.99 8.54
N THR A 268 8.80 11.59 7.90
CA THR A 268 7.62 12.18 8.52
C THR A 268 6.74 11.08 9.11
N THR A 269 6.86 10.81 10.40
CA THR A 269 5.78 10.19 11.18
C THR A 269 5.06 11.28 11.94
N SER A 270 3.78 11.47 11.60
CA SER A 270 2.86 12.41 12.21
C SER A 270 2.93 12.37 13.74
N SER A 271 2.93 13.56 14.32
CA SER A 271 2.81 13.85 15.73
C SER A 271 1.53 13.25 16.32
N THR A 272 1.60 12.01 16.77
CA THR A 272 0.53 11.42 17.62
C THR A 272 1.11 10.51 18.70
N PHE A 273 2.42 10.61 18.94
CA PHE A 273 3.11 9.79 19.93
C PHE A 273 3.12 10.42 21.34
N ALA A 274 2.71 11.68 21.48
CA ALA A 274 2.80 12.44 22.73
C ALA A 274 1.51 12.54 23.56
N ARG A 275 0.42 11.84 23.18
CA ARG A 275 -0.84 11.88 23.96
C ARG A 275 -1.45 10.49 24.15
N SER A 276 -0.79 9.64 24.93
CA SER A 276 -1.48 8.67 25.80
C SER A 276 -0.57 8.24 26.96
N SER A 277 -0.25 9.19 27.84
CA SER A 277 0.27 8.86 29.16
C SER A 277 -0.88 8.31 30.01
N ASN A 278 -1.09 7.01 29.96
CA ASN A 278 -1.71 6.21 31.02
C ASN A 278 -1.53 4.72 30.68
N TRP A 279 -0.29 4.25 30.81
CA TRP A 279 -0.04 2.83 31.02
C TRP A 279 -0.05 2.59 32.52
N LEU A 280 -1.14 1.97 32.99
CA LEU A 280 -1.38 1.58 34.36
C LEU A 280 -0.20 0.80 34.93
N THR A 281 0.29 1.28 36.06
CA THR A 281 1.03 0.53 37.07
C THR A 281 0.22 -0.69 37.50
N VAL A 282 0.67 -1.87 37.11
CA VAL A 282 0.30 -3.13 37.79
C VAL A 282 1.59 -3.79 38.23
N SER A 283 2.02 -3.43 39.44
CA SER A 283 3.04 -4.12 40.20
C SER A 283 2.69 -3.93 41.67
N ASP A 284 2.11 -4.98 42.26
CA ASP A 284 2.51 -5.54 43.56
C ASP A 284 1.32 -6.24 44.24
N GLY A 285 1.39 -7.58 44.29
CA GLY A 285 0.35 -8.40 44.90
C GLY A 285 0.64 -9.89 44.83
N CYS A 286 1.87 -10.31 45.14
CA CYS A 286 2.21 -11.71 45.38
C CYS A 286 3.28 -11.80 46.48
N ARG A 287 2.86 -11.66 47.75
CA ARG A 287 3.65 -12.19 48.87
C ARG A 287 3.29 -13.66 49.04
N LEU A 288 4.26 -14.49 48.69
CA LEU A 288 4.37 -15.87 49.13
C LEU A 288 4.35 -15.90 50.66
N ALA A 289 3.32 -16.52 51.24
CA ALA A 289 3.38 -17.07 52.58
C ALA A 289 4.17 -18.39 52.53
N ARG A 290 5.27 -18.46 53.28
CA ARG A 290 5.88 -19.71 53.75
C ARG A 290 6.33 -19.51 55.21
N ASN A 291 5.60 -20.19 56.09
CA ASN A 291 5.98 -20.85 57.35
C ASN A 291 7.28 -20.39 58.05
N VAL A 292 7.16 -19.87 59.28
CA VAL A 292 7.24 -20.62 60.56
C VAL A 292 6.32 -19.93 61.57
#